data_AF-A0A4Y7LU38-F1
#
_entry.id   AF-A0A4Y7LU38-F1
#
_cell.length_a   1.000
_cell.length_b   1.000
_cell.length_c   1.000
_cell.angle_alpha   90.00
_cell.angle_beta   90.00
_cell.angle_gamma   90.00
#
_symmetry.space_group_name_H-M   'P 1'
#
loop_
_entity.id
_entity.type
_entity.pdbx_description
1 polymer ?
#
loop_
_entity_poly.entity_id
_entity_poly.type
_entity_poly.pdbx_seq_one_letter_code
_entity_poly.pdbx_strand_id
1 'polypeptide(L)'
;MLEAVENVSKVYSQDKEDLKTKLIAKLESVAEESEKSRLEPFRPDKKKTDDLNSLLNSLKVDVKSKPKRKSPEPKFSQLKIETLYSASPSGIFSKAEFKEESELAPKLATWEMLHQRELELAVTHPPSNGFQQMILWTKQGKLWRFPIDNEQGLEDEANVGFHEHVFLEPHLKPWCPVRGPVRHFMELVIIGLSKNPYLTVAQKKDHINWFRDFFEAKRSILVETGAISDSRPTPSLST
;
A
#
# COMPACT_ATOMS: atom_id res chain seq x y z
N MET A 1 10.88 -48.27 -15.99
CA MET A 1 10.31 -47.04 -16.60
C MET A 1 9.97 -45.99 -15.54
N LEU A 2 9.31 -46.33 -14.43
CA LEU A 2 8.99 -45.36 -13.36
C LEU A 2 10.23 -44.76 -12.67
N GLU A 3 11.25 -45.57 -12.40
CA GLU A 3 12.50 -45.12 -11.77
C GLU A 3 13.29 -44.11 -12.63
N ALA A 4 13.26 -44.27 -13.95
CA ALA A 4 13.89 -43.33 -14.88
C ALA A 4 13.18 -41.97 -14.91
N VAL A 5 11.85 -41.96 -14.81
CA VAL A 5 11.04 -40.72 -14.77
C VAL A 5 11.28 -39.97 -13.46
N GLU A 6 11.39 -40.69 -12.34
CA GLU A 6 11.64 -40.08 -11.03
C GLU A 6 13.04 -39.45 -10.96
N ASN A 7 14.05 -40.10 -11.54
CA ASN A 7 15.40 -39.55 -11.62
C ASN A 7 15.47 -38.29 -12.49
N VAL A 8 14.78 -38.26 -13.64
CA VAL A 8 14.68 -37.07 -14.49
C VAL A 8 13.96 -35.92 -13.77
N SER A 9 12.89 -36.21 -13.02
CA SER A 9 12.17 -35.21 -12.23
C SER A 9 13.01 -34.60 -11.11
N LYS A 10 13.85 -35.42 -10.45
CA LYS A 10 14.76 -34.96 -9.39
C LYS A 10 15.87 -34.06 -9.95
N VAL A 11 16.46 -34.44 -11.09
CA VAL A 11 17.48 -33.61 -11.78
C VAL A 11 16.89 -32.28 -12.23
N TYR A 12 15.70 -32.27 -12.84
CA TYR A 12 15.04 -31.04 -13.26
C TYR A 12 14.72 -30.09 -12.08
N SER A 13 14.40 -30.66 -10.92
CA SER A 13 14.16 -29.88 -9.70
C SER A 13 15.44 -29.27 -9.15
N GLN A 14 16.56 -30.00 -9.22
CA GLN A 14 17.88 -29.50 -8.81
C GLN A 14 18.38 -28.38 -9.73
N ASP A 15 18.25 -28.53 -11.04
CA ASP A 15 18.62 -27.49 -12.02
C ASP A 15 17.86 -26.18 -11.76
N LYS A 16 16.59 -26.27 -11.37
CA LYS A 16 15.76 -25.10 -11.04
C LYS A 16 16.23 -24.40 -9.76
N GLU A 17 16.62 -25.14 -8.73
CA GLU A 17 17.19 -24.56 -7.51
C GLU A 17 18.57 -23.95 -7.76
N ASP A 18 19.39 -24.54 -8.63
CA ASP A 18 20.69 -23.99 -9.04
C ASP A 18 20.53 -22.69 -9.84
N LEU A 19 19.51 -22.59 -10.69
CA LEU A 19 19.19 -21.35 -11.40
C LEU A 19 18.69 -20.27 -10.44
N LYS A 20 17.88 -20.66 -9.44
CA LYS A 20 17.37 -19.74 -8.42
C LYS A 20 18.49 -19.19 -7.54
N THR A 21 19.43 -20.03 -7.10
CA THR A 21 20.58 -19.59 -6.29
C THR A 21 21.50 -18.67 -7.11
N LYS A 22 21.79 -19.00 -8.37
CA LYS A 22 22.52 -18.12 -9.29
C LYS A 22 21.84 -16.76 -9.49
N LEU A 23 20.51 -16.75 -9.60
CA LEU A 23 19.73 -15.51 -9.75
C LEU A 23 19.81 -14.66 -8.48
N ILE A 24 19.67 -15.27 -7.30
CA ILE A 24 19.77 -14.57 -6.01
C ILE A 24 21.14 -13.94 -5.86
N ALA A 25 22.22 -14.68 -6.12
CA ALA A 25 23.59 -14.14 -6.07
C ALA A 25 23.80 -12.97 -7.04
N LYS A 26 23.17 -13.01 -8.22
CA LYS A 26 23.22 -11.91 -9.19
C LYS A 26 22.40 -10.69 -8.75
N LEU A 27 21.28 -10.88 -8.05
CA LEU A 27 20.49 -9.78 -7.51
C LEU A 27 21.19 -9.11 -6.32
N GLU A 28 21.84 -9.90 -5.49
CA GLU A 28 22.64 -9.42 -4.36
C GLU A 28 23.84 -8.59 -4.84
N SER A 29 24.56 -9.04 -5.87
CA SER A 29 25.67 -8.27 -6.44
C SER A 29 25.22 -6.95 -7.08
N VAL A 30 24.05 -6.93 -7.73
CA VAL A 30 23.45 -5.70 -8.28
C VAL A 30 23.01 -4.75 -7.16
N ALA A 31 22.48 -5.28 -6.06
CA ALA A 31 22.11 -4.48 -4.89
C ALA A 31 23.34 -3.82 -4.25
N GLU A 32 24.42 -4.59 -4.04
CA GLU A 32 25.69 -4.05 -3.52
C GLU A 32 26.31 -2.99 -4.45
N GLU A 33 26.23 -3.18 -5.78
CA GLU A 33 26.70 -2.20 -6.76
C GLU A 33 25.85 -0.91 -6.72
N SER A 34 24.54 -1.03 -6.50
CA SER A 34 23.63 0.11 -6.32
C SER A 34 23.91 0.89 -5.02
N GLU A 35 24.24 0.20 -3.93
CA GLU A 35 24.61 0.84 -2.67
C GLU A 35 25.96 1.56 -2.77
N LYS A 36 26.96 0.94 -3.42
CA LYS A 36 28.26 1.56 -3.67
C LYS A 36 28.14 2.79 -4.57
N SER A 37 27.32 2.73 -5.63
CA SER A 37 27.08 3.88 -6.51
C SER A 37 26.27 5.00 -5.86
N ARG A 38 25.50 4.73 -4.80
CA ARG A 38 24.79 5.75 -4.01
C ARG A 38 25.71 6.58 -3.12
N LEU A 39 26.82 6.00 -2.66
CA LEU A 39 27.79 6.64 -1.78
C LEU A 39 28.81 7.50 -2.55
N GLU A 40 29.04 7.19 -3.84
CA GLU A 40 29.96 7.92 -4.69
C GLU A 40 29.28 9.07 -5.47
N PRO A 41 29.94 10.24 -5.65
CA PRO A 41 29.43 11.29 -6.52
C PRO A 41 29.26 10.80 -7.96
N PHE A 42 28.13 11.11 -8.59
CA PHE A 42 27.84 10.71 -9.96
C PHE A 42 28.93 11.17 -10.94
N ARG A 43 29.65 10.22 -11.54
CA ARG A 43 30.61 10.46 -12.62
C ARG A 43 30.07 9.79 -13.89
N PRO A 44 29.81 10.55 -14.98
CA PRO A 44 29.34 9.94 -16.21
C PRO A 44 30.41 9.02 -16.80
N ASP A 45 30.04 7.77 -17.06
CA ASP A 45 30.87 6.78 -17.73
C ASP A 45 31.16 7.23 -19.17
N LYS A 46 32.34 7.83 -19.39
CA LYS A 46 32.76 8.38 -20.71
C LYS A 46 32.60 7.35 -21.85
N LYS A 47 32.89 6.08 -21.58
CA LYS A 47 32.75 5.00 -22.57
C LYS A 47 31.28 4.79 -23.00
N LYS A 48 30.35 4.79 -22.04
CA LYS A 48 28.91 4.62 -22.35
C LYS A 48 28.34 5.83 -23.09
N THR A 49 28.82 7.05 -22.79
CA THR A 49 28.39 8.25 -23.51
C THR A 49 28.91 8.28 -24.95
N ASP A 50 30.13 7.80 -25.17
CA ASP A 50 30.72 7.72 -26.52
C ASP A 50 30.02 6.65 -27.38
N ASP A 51 29.68 5.50 -26.79
CA ASP A 51 28.91 4.44 -27.47
C ASP A 51 27.50 4.93 -27.87
N LEU A 52 26.80 5.65 -26.98
CA LEU A 52 25.49 6.24 -27.30
C LEU A 52 25.56 7.30 -28.40
N ASN A 53 26.60 8.15 -28.37
CA ASN A 53 26.83 9.13 -29.43
C ASN A 53 27.15 8.46 -30.78
N SER A 54 27.88 7.34 -30.76
CA SER A 54 28.16 6.56 -31.96
C SER A 54 26.88 5.94 -32.55
N LEU A 55 26.00 5.40 -31.69
CA LEU A 55 24.72 4.82 -32.10
C LEU A 55 23.76 5.89 -32.64
N LEU A 56 23.67 7.05 -31.99
CA LEU A 56 22.87 8.18 -32.47
C LEU A 56 23.38 8.71 -33.82
N ASN A 57 24.69 8.69 -34.05
CA ASN A 57 25.24 9.06 -35.34
C ASN A 57 24.99 7.99 -36.41
N SER A 58 24.98 6.70 -36.06
CA SER A 58 24.60 5.63 -37.00
C SER A 58 23.10 5.59 -37.30
N LEU A 59 22.26 6.10 -36.40
CA LEU A 59 20.80 6.18 -36.59
C LEU A 59 20.34 7.44 -37.32
N LYS A 60 21.26 8.37 -37.63
CA LYS A 60 20.96 9.50 -38.52
C LYS A 60 20.75 8.96 -39.93
N VAL A 61 19.52 8.58 -40.22
CA VAL A 61 19.02 8.44 -41.59
C VAL A 61 19.22 9.80 -42.26
N ASP A 62 19.99 9.83 -43.34
CA ASP A 62 20.07 10.98 -44.25
C ASP A 62 18.70 11.21 -44.88
N VAL A 63 17.83 11.89 -44.13
CA VAL A 63 16.63 12.49 -44.68
C VAL A 63 17.13 13.63 -45.55
N LYS A 64 17.35 13.33 -46.86
CA LYS A 64 17.48 14.37 -47.89
C LYS A 64 16.32 15.32 -47.70
N SER A 65 16.61 16.50 -47.14
CA SER A 65 15.63 17.53 -46.89
C SER A 65 15.00 17.90 -48.23
N LYS A 66 13.76 17.44 -48.47
CA LYS A 66 12.93 18.04 -49.51
C LYS A 66 12.88 19.55 -49.21
N PRO A 67 13.00 20.42 -50.22
CA PRO A 67 12.96 21.85 -50.00
C PRO A 67 11.68 22.18 -49.23
N LYS A 68 11.83 22.85 -48.08
CA LYS A 68 10.69 23.34 -47.29
C LYS A 68 9.78 24.10 -48.24
N ARG A 69 8.60 23.55 -48.55
CA ARG A 69 7.52 24.32 -49.15
C ARG A 69 7.25 25.44 -48.16
N LYS A 70 7.55 26.69 -48.53
CA LYS A 70 7.14 27.86 -47.78
C LYS A 70 5.62 27.79 -47.70
N SER A 71 5.09 27.40 -46.55
CA SER A 71 3.69 27.64 -46.23
C SER A 71 3.44 29.13 -46.41
N PRO A 72 2.31 29.55 -47.03
CA PRO A 72 1.98 30.96 -47.10
C PRO A 72 2.06 31.52 -45.68
N GLU A 73 2.90 32.52 -45.48
CA GLU A 73 2.95 33.22 -44.20
C GLU A 73 1.54 33.67 -43.88
N PRO A 74 1.02 33.37 -42.68
CA PRO A 74 -0.28 33.87 -42.31
C PRO A 74 -0.18 35.40 -42.38
N LYS A 75 -0.99 36.01 -43.25
CA LYS A 75 -1.10 37.46 -43.41
C LYS A 75 -1.79 38.05 -42.18
N PHE A 76 -1.24 37.84 -41.00
CA PHE A 76 -1.55 38.68 -39.87
C PHE A 76 -0.79 39.97 -40.11
N SER A 77 -1.53 41.04 -40.43
CA SER A 77 -1.00 42.40 -40.40
C SER A 77 -0.23 42.58 -39.10
N GLN A 78 1.04 42.98 -39.15
CA GLN A 78 1.81 43.32 -37.96
C GLN A 78 1.09 44.45 -37.23
N LEU A 79 0.29 44.11 -36.22
CA LEU A 79 -0.33 45.09 -35.35
C LEU A 79 0.78 45.61 -34.43
N LYS A 80 1.05 46.92 -34.48
CA LYS A 80 1.89 47.59 -33.49
C LYS A 80 1.15 47.54 -32.16
N ILE A 81 1.49 46.56 -31.34
CA ILE A 81 0.96 46.44 -29.98
C ILE A 81 1.79 47.39 -29.12
N GLU A 82 1.23 48.56 -28.79
CA GLU A 82 1.89 49.53 -27.88
C GLU A 82 1.80 49.08 -26.41
N THR A 83 0.80 48.27 -26.06
CA THR A 83 0.56 47.74 -24.70
C THR A 83 -0.18 46.40 -24.75
N LEU A 84 0.20 45.43 -23.91
CA LEU A 84 -0.26 44.03 -23.99
C LEU A 84 -1.78 43.82 -23.98
N TYR A 85 -2.55 44.74 -23.40
CA TYR A 85 -4.01 44.67 -23.28
C TYR A 85 -4.75 45.74 -24.10
N SER A 86 -4.08 46.44 -25.02
CA SER A 86 -4.71 47.51 -25.81
C SER A 86 -5.54 47.01 -27.00
N ALA A 87 -5.41 45.74 -27.35
CA ALA A 87 -6.16 45.13 -28.44
C ALA A 87 -7.59 44.77 -28.02
N SER A 88 -8.54 44.86 -28.97
CA SER A 88 -9.92 44.44 -28.75
C SER A 88 -9.98 42.95 -28.43
N PRO A 89 -10.54 42.53 -27.28
CA PRO A 89 -10.76 41.12 -26.97
C PRO A 89 -11.69 40.47 -27.99
N SER A 90 -11.61 39.14 -28.11
CA SER A 90 -12.41 38.37 -29.09
C SER A 90 -13.93 38.42 -28.85
N GLY A 91 -14.39 38.93 -27.70
CA GLY A 91 -15.81 39.14 -27.38
C GLY A 91 -16.66 37.87 -27.22
N ILE A 92 -16.11 36.70 -27.53
CA ILE A 92 -16.78 35.39 -27.55
C ILE A 92 -17.36 35.05 -26.17
N PHE A 93 -16.66 35.42 -25.09
CA PHE A 93 -17.04 35.10 -23.69
C PHE A 93 -17.47 36.35 -22.90
N SER A 94 -18.24 37.25 -23.49
CA SER A 94 -18.64 38.52 -22.84
C SER A 94 -19.78 38.41 -21.81
N LYS A 95 -20.46 37.27 -21.72
CA LYS A 95 -21.62 37.02 -20.83
C LYS A 95 -21.47 35.74 -20.00
N ALA A 96 -20.25 35.44 -19.55
CA ALA A 96 -20.03 34.30 -18.67
C ALA A 96 -20.51 34.65 -17.25
N GLU A 97 -21.73 34.26 -16.90
CA GLU A 97 -22.17 34.20 -15.51
C GLU A 97 -21.61 32.91 -14.90
N PHE A 98 -20.50 33.02 -14.18
CA PHE A 98 -19.96 31.93 -13.38
C PHE A 98 -20.91 31.67 -12.20
N LYS A 99 -21.91 30.82 -12.43
CA LYS A 99 -22.70 30.25 -11.34
C LYS A 99 -21.80 29.27 -10.59
N GLU A 100 -21.70 29.43 -9.27
CA GLU A 100 -21.02 28.45 -8.42
C GLU A 100 -21.58 27.06 -8.73
N GLU A 101 -20.66 26.12 -8.88
CA GLU A 101 -20.82 24.87 -9.58
C GLU A 101 -21.98 24.04 -9.01
N SER A 102 -22.89 23.63 -9.89
CA SER A 102 -24.04 22.79 -9.54
C SER A 102 -23.57 21.44 -8.97
N GLU A 103 -23.97 21.13 -7.73
CA GLU A 103 -23.72 19.86 -6.99
C GLU A 103 -24.18 18.56 -7.70
N LEU A 104 -24.67 18.65 -8.94
CA LEU A 104 -25.32 17.57 -9.70
C LEU A 104 -24.39 16.82 -10.66
N ALA A 105 -23.15 17.29 -10.89
CA ALA A 105 -22.18 16.56 -11.72
C ALA A 105 -21.37 15.58 -10.86
N PRO A 106 -21.12 14.33 -11.32
CA PRO A 106 -20.27 13.40 -10.58
C PRO A 106 -18.83 13.93 -10.57
N LYS A 107 -18.44 14.53 -9.46
CA LYS A 107 -17.08 15.02 -9.23
C LYS A 107 -16.12 13.82 -9.23
N LEU A 108 -15.23 13.77 -10.21
CA LEU A 108 -14.25 12.71 -10.30
C LEU A 108 -13.14 12.96 -9.27
N ALA A 109 -13.30 12.40 -8.07
CA ALA A 109 -12.37 12.59 -6.94
C ALA A 109 -10.90 12.34 -7.31
N THR A 110 -10.64 11.35 -8.16
CA THR A 110 -9.28 11.02 -8.60
C THR A 110 -8.65 12.12 -9.45
N TRP A 111 -9.42 12.73 -10.37
CA TRP A 111 -8.92 13.82 -11.22
C TRP A 111 -8.65 15.08 -10.41
N GLU A 112 -9.52 15.39 -9.45
CA GLU A 112 -9.31 16.51 -8.54
C GLU A 112 -8.06 16.31 -7.68
N MET A 113 -7.88 15.12 -7.11
CA MET A 113 -6.68 14.77 -6.34
C MET A 113 -5.40 14.90 -7.18
N LEU A 114 -5.40 14.44 -8.44
CA LEU A 114 -4.25 14.56 -9.34
C LEU A 114 -3.95 16.02 -9.69
N HIS A 115 -4.98 16.80 -10.00
CA HIS A 115 -4.85 18.22 -10.29
C HIS A 115 -4.31 18.99 -9.09
N GLN A 116 -4.81 18.71 -7.88
CA GLN A 116 -4.32 19.34 -6.65
C GLN A 116 -2.86 18.99 -6.37
N ARG A 117 -2.47 17.73 -6.61
CA ARG A 117 -1.07 17.32 -6.53
C ARG A 117 -0.17 18.04 -7.53
N GLU A 118 -0.64 18.25 -8.76
CA GLU A 118 0.11 18.99 -9.79
C GLU A 118 0.30 20.46 -9.39
N LEU A 119 -0.74 21.09 -8.84
CA LEU A 119 -0.66 22.44 -8.28
C LEU A 119 0.34 22.53 -7.12
N GLU A 120 0.31 21.57 -6.20
CA GLU A 120 1.28 21.50 -5.09
C GLU A 120 2.71 21.38 -5.63
N LEU A 121 2.94 20.49 -6.61
CA LEU A 121 4.27 20.31 -7.21
C LEU A 121 4.77 21.58 -7.92
N ALA A 122 3.88 22.30 -8.61
CA ALA A 122 4.21 23.56 -9.27
C ALA A 122 4.65 24.66 -8.28
N VAL A 123 4.14 24.62 -7.06
CA VAL A 123 4.48 25.57 -5.98
C VAL A 123 5.68 25.09 -5.14
N THR A 124 5.98 23.80 -5.13
CA THR A 124 7.09 23.26 -4.33
C THR A 124 8.46 23.60 -4.91
N HIS A 125 9.18 24.49 -4.24
CA HIS A 125 10.59 24.79 -4.51
C HIS A 125 11.51 23.90 -3.65
N PRO A 126 12.79 23.70 -4.04
CA PRO A 126 13.78 23.07 -3.16
C PRO A 126 13.85 23.81 -1.82
N PRO A 127 14.03 23.10 -0.69
CA PRO A 127 14.02 23.72 0.63
C PRO A 127 15.17 24.73 0.76
N SER A 128 14.84 25.97 1.09
CA SER A 128 15.85 27.03 1.23
C SER A 128 16.53 27.03 2.60
N ASN A 129 15.93 26.37 3.60
CA ASN A 129 16.39 26.37 4.99
C ASN A 129 16.21 24.97 5.61
N GLY A 130 17.03 24.64 6.62
CA GLY A 130 16.94 23.41 7.40
C GLY A 130 15.58 23.21 8.07
N PHE A 131 14.92 24.28 8.54
CA PHE A 131 13.55 24.17 9.06
C PHE A 131 12.55 23.72 7.99
N GLN A 132 12.68 24.20 6.75
CA GLN A 132 11.82 23.77 5.65
C GLN A 132 12.05 22.31 5.30
N GLN A 133 13.30 21.84 5.37
CA GLN A 133 13.65 20.44 5.23
C GLN A 133 13.06 19.58 6.35
N MET A 134 13.12 20.04 7.61
CA MET A 134 12.47 19.37 8.73
C MET A 134 10.95 19.29 8.54
N ILE A 135 10.30 20.38 8.15
CA ILE A 135 8.85 20.39 7.86
C ILE A 135 8.52 19.37 6.76
N LEU A 136 9.32 19.33 5.69
CA LEU A 136 9.14 18.37 4.60
C LEU A 136 9.33 16.93 5.08
N TRP A 137 10.32 16.65 5.92
CA TRP A 137 10.53 15.33 6.52
C TRP A 137 9.42 14.93 7.50
N THR A 138 8.87 15.87 8.28
CA THR A 138 7.70 15.64 9.14
C THR A 138 6.46 15.33 8.30
N LYS A 139 6.21 16.07 7.21
CA LYS A 139 5.11 15.77 6.26
C LYS A 139 5.26 14.39 5.61
N GLN A 140 6.50 13.97 5.35
CA GLN A 140 6.82 12.64 4.82
C GLN A 140 6.79 11.52 5.87
N GLY A 141 6.62 11.83 7.15
CA GLY A 141 6.68 10.85 8.24
C GLY A 141 8.07 10.31 8.56
N LYS A 142 9.15 10.97 8.11
CA LYS A 142 10.54 10.59 8.40
C LYS A 142 11.00 11.05 9.78
N LEU A 143 10.50 12.20 10.23
CA LEU A 143 10.73 12.74 11.56
C LEU A 143 9.54 12.43 12.47
N TRP A 144 9.82 12.28 13.76
CA TRP A 144 8.79 12.17 14.79
C TRP A 144 7.94 13.44 14.84
N ARG A 145 6.66 13.26 15.18
CA ARG A 145 5.75 14.39 15.39
C ARG A 145 5.94 14.91 16.81
N PHE A 146 5.99 16.23 16.96
CA PHE A 146 6.16 16.87 18.26
C PHE A 146 4.82 17.45 18.76
N PRO A 147 4.53 17.39 20.07
CA PRO A 147 5.32 16.77 21.14
C PRO A 147 5.42 15.24 20.97
N ILE A 148 6.53 14.66 21.47
CA ILE A 148 6.79 13.23 21.33
C ILE A 148 5.72 12.46 22.11
N ASP A 149 5.03 11.58 21.40
CA ASP A 149 4.08 10.64 21.96
C ASP A 149 4.57 9.22 21.66
N ASN A 150 4.61 8.38 22.70
CA ASN A 150 5.12 7.01 22.61
C ASN A 150 4.14 6.08 21.87
N GLU A 151 2.88 6.48 21.74
CA GLU A 151 1.83 5.72 21.06
C GLU A 151 1.71 6.10 19.57
N GLN A 152 2.65 6.90 19.04
CA GLN A 152 2.69 7.26 17.62
C GLN A 152 2.81 6.02 16.73
N GLY A 153 1.79 5.80 15.89
CA GLY A 153 1.71 4.65 14.99
C GLY A 153 0.77 3.53 15.47
N LEU A 154 0.17 3.67 16.66
CA LEU A 154 -0.85 2.76 17.18
C LEU A 154 -2.27 3.35 17.05
N GLU A 155 -2.55 4.02 15.93
CA GLU A 155 -3.80 4.76 15.69
C GLU A 155 -5.04 3.83 15.64
N ASP A 156 -4.87 2.59 15.17
CA ASP A 156 -5.96 1.62 15.06
C ASP A 156 -6.50 1.18 16.43
N GLU A 157 -5.61 0.90 17.40
CA GLU A 157 -6.02 0.51 18.76
C GLU A 157 -6.44 1.71 19.61
N ALA A 158 -5.99 2.93 19.29
CA ALA A 158 -6.43 4.15 19.99
C ALA A 158 -7.94 4.38 19.83
N ASN A 159 -8.55 3.90 18.74
CA ASN A 159 -9.99 3.95 18.54
C ASN A 159 -10.76 2.93 19.38
N VAL A 160 -10.08 1.93 19.94
CA VAL A 160 -10.69 0.83 20.68
C VAL A 160 -10.75 1.18 22.16
N GLY A 161 -11.94 1.07 22.75
CA GLY A 161 -12.12 1.32 24.18
C GLY A 161 -11.53 0.21 25.05
N PHE A 162 -11.03 0.56 26.24
CA PHE A 162 -10.48 -0.41 27.19
C PHE A 162 -11.43 -1.56 27.54
N HIS A 163 -12.74 -1.30 27.52
CA HIS A 163 -13.80 -2.26 27.82
C HIS A 163 -13.78 -3.46 26.86
N GLU A 164 -13.32 -3.29 25.62
CA GLU A 164 -13.17 -4.39 24.67
C GLU A 164 -11.97 -5.29 24.99
N HIS A 165 -10.88 -4.75 25.54
CA HIS A 165 -9.73 -5.54 25.96
C HIS A 165 -9.97 -6.29 27.26
N VAL A 166 -10.78 -5.72 28.16
CA VAL A 166 -11.02 -6.26 29.51
C VAL A 166 -12.22 -7.20 29.54
N PHE A 167 -13.35 -6.82 28.93
CA PHE A 167 -14.59 -7.58 29.00
C PHE A 167 -14.78 -8.50 27.80
N LEU A 168 -14.09 -9.64 27.81
CA LEU A 168 -14.18 -10.64 26.73
C LEU A 168 -15.30 -11.68 26.95
N GLU A 169 -15.96 -11.66 28.12
CA GLU A 169 -17.03 -12.61 28.47
C GLU A 169 -18.19 -12.70 27.45
N PRO A 170 -18.62 -11.60 26.79
CA PRO A 170 -19.68 -11.67 25.78
C PRO A 170 -19.34 -12.64 24.63
N HIS A 171 -18.06 -12.80 24.30
CA HIS A 171 -17.60 -13.70 23.22
C HIS A 171 -17.65 -15.19 23.58
N LEU A 172 -17.78 -15.55 24.87
CA LEU A 172 -17.93 -16.94 25.31
C LEU A 172 -19.37 -17.45 25.27
N LYS A 173 -20.34 -16.56 25.50
CA LYS A 173 -21.77 -16.93 25.62
C LYS A 173 -22.34 -17.75 24.46
N PRO A 174 -21.92 -17.56 23.18
CA PRO A 174 -22.52 -18.28 22.07
C PRO A 174 -22.24 -19.80 22.04
N TRP A 175 -21.09 -20.26 22.54
CA TRP A 175 -20.65 -21.66 22.35
C TRP A 175 -20.23 -22.37 23.64
N CYS A 176 -19.83 -21.64 24.68
CA CYS A 176 -19.34 -22.24 25.91
C CYS A 176 -20.49 -22.56 26.88
N PRO A 177 -20.53 -23.76 27.49
CA PRO A 177 -21.50 -24.09 28.52
C PRO A 177 -21.50 -23.09 29.69
N VAL A 178 -22.67 -22.81 30.27
CA VAL A 178 -22.81 -21.86 31.40
C VAL A 178 -22.12 -22.37 32.67
N ARG A 179 -22.06 -23.70 32.84
CA ARG A 179 -21.42 -24.37 33.97
C ARG A 179 -20.60 -25.55 33.47
N GLY A 180 -19.44 -25.78 34.08
CA GLY A 180 -18.58 -26.94 33.81
C GLY A 180 -17.09 -26.62 33.85
N PRO A 181 -16.23 -27.64 33.72
CA PRO A 181 -14.77 -27.47 33.71
C PRO A 181 -14.28 -26.67 32.51
N VAL A 182 -14.93 -26.80 31.35
CA VAL A 182 -14.62 -26.02 30.14
C VAL A 182 -14.86 -24.53 30.38
N ARG A 183 -15.94 -24.18 31.10
CA ARG A 183 -16.25 -22.80 31.47
C ARG A 183 -15.18 -22.22 32.39
N HIS A 184 -14.80 -22.96 33.43
CA HIS A 184 -13.76 -22.53 34.36
C HIS A 184 -12.40 -22.34 33.68
N PHE A 185 -12.03 -23.26 32.77
CA PHE A 185 -10.82 -23.12 31.96
C PHE A 185 -10.88 -21.87 31.07
N MET A 186 -11.98 -21.63 30.37
CA MET A 186 -12.12 -20.47 29.49
C MET A 186 -12.16 -19.14 30.27
N GLU A 187 -12.67 -19.13 31.50
CA GLU A 187 -12.59 -17.96 32.38
C GLU A 187 -11.13 -17.61 32.70
N LEU A 188 -10.28 -18.60 32.98
CA LEU A 188 -8.84 -18.37 33.18
C LEU A 188 -8.16 -17.86 31.90
N VAL A 189 -8.52 -18.41 30.74
CA VAL A 189 -8.00 -17.93 29.44
C VAL A 189 -8.39 -16.46 29.23
N ILE A 190 -9.65 -16.10 29.47
CA ILE A 190 -10.11 -14.71 29.36
C ILE A 190 -9.40 -13.80 30.35
N ILE A 191 -9.24 -14.22 31.61
CA ILE A 191 -8.51 -13.44 32.60
C ILE A 191 -7.06 -13.21 32.14
N GLY A 192 -6.41 -14.23 31.56
CA GLY A 192 -5.08 -14.11 30.97
C GLY A 192 -5.04 -13.12 29.79
N LEU A 193 -5.99 -13.22 28.86
CA LEU A 193 -6.10 -12.31 27.72
C LEU A 193 -6.41 -10.86 28.14
N SER A 194 -7.23 -10.66 29.17
CA SER A 194 -7.59 -9.34 29.68
C SER A 194 -6.39 -8.58 30.25
N LYS A 195 -5.46 -9.31 30.87
CA LYS A 195 -4.24 -8.76 31.47
C LYS A 195 -3.10 -8.54 30.47
N ASN A 196 -3.27 -8.95 29.22
CA ASN A 196 -2.23 -8.86 28.20
C ASN A 196 -2.29 -7.50 27.45
N PRO A 197 -1.25 -6.64 27.58
CA PRO A 197 -1.16 -5.37 26.86
C PRO A 197 -0.61 -5.50 25.43
N TYR A 198 0.01 -6.62 25.08
CA TYR A 198 0.73 -6.81 23.81
C TYR A 198 -0.15 -7.36 22.68
N LEU A 199 -1.39 -7.77 22.99
CA LEU A 199 -2.31 -8.34 22.02
C LEU A 199 -3.43 -7.36 21.67
N THR A 200 -3.71 -7.26 20.38
CA THR A 200 -4.86 -6.52 19.84
C THR A 200 -6.17 -7.21 20.19
N VAL A 201 -7.30 -6.48 20.16
CA VAL A 201 -8.62 -7.10 20.39
C VAL A 201 -8.92 -8.18 19.35
N ALA A 202 -8.52 -7.96 18.09
CA ALA A 202 -8.69 -8.95 17.03
C ALA A 202 -7.97 -10.26 17.37
N GLN A 203 -6.69 -10.19 17.78
CA GLN A 203 -5.93 -11.38 18.20
C GLN A 203 -6.56 -12.08 19.40
N LYS A 204 -7.06 -11.33 20.40
CA LYS A 204 -7.77 -11.91 21.55
C LYS A 204 -9.03 -12.67 21.11
N LYS A 205 -9.79 -12.13 20.16
CA LYS A 205 -10.98 -12.79 19.57
C LYS A 205 -10.57 -14.06 18.82
N ASP A 206 -9.48 -14.03 18.05
CA ASP A 206 -8.98 -15.19 17.32
C ASP A 206 -8.53 -16.31 18.26
N HIS A 207 -7.87 -15.98 19.38
CA HIS A 207 -7.54 -16.96 20.42
C HIS A 207 -8.78 -17.65 20.98
N ILE A 208 -9.87 -16.91 21.23
CA ILE A 208 -11.13 -17.47 21.74
C ILE A 208 -11.79 -18.36 20.67
N ASN A 209 -11.79 -17.93 19.41
CA ASN A 209 -12.34 -18.70 18.28
C ASN A 209 -11.57 -20.00 18.05
N TRP A 210 -10.26 -19.98 18.22
CA TRP A 210 -9.45 -21.19 18.13
C TRP A 210 -9.85 -22.25 19.17
N PHE A 211 -10.13 -21.83 20.42
CA PHE A 211 -10.61 -22.75 21.44
C PHE A 211 -11.99 -23.33 21.11
N ARG A 212 -12.89 -22.53 20.56
CA ARG A 212 -14.19 -23.01 20.08
C ARG A 212 -14.00 -24.16 19.08
N ASP A 213 -13.20 -23.94 18.05
CA ASP A 213 -12.98 -24.92 16.98
C ASP A 213 -12.27 -26.18 17.51
N PHE A 214 -11.33 -26.00 18.45
CA PHE A 214 -10.65 -27.09 19.13
C PHE A 214 -11.60 -27.98 19.95
N PHE A 215 -12.49 -27.38 20.74
CA PHE A 215 -13.46 -28.13 21.54
C PHE A 215 -14.54 -28.78 20.67
N GLU A 216 -14.88 -28.18 19.54
CA GLU A 216 -15.78 -28.79 18.56
C GLU A 216 -15.15 -30.03 17.91
N ALA A 217 -13.88 -29.94 17.48
CA ALA A 217 -13.16 -31.08 16.93
C ALA A 217 -12.98 -32.23 17.93
N LYS A 218 -12.84 -31.93 19.23
CA LYS A 218 -12.65 -32.92 20.30
C LYS A 218 -13.92 -33.24 21.09
N ARG A 219 -15.09 -32.93 20.53
CA ARG A 219 -16.37 -33.10 21.23
C ARG A 219 -16.62 -34.52 21.72
N SER A 220 -16.21 -35.55 20.96
CA SER A 220 -16.36 -36.96 21.36
C SER A 220 -15.71 -37.26 22.72
N ILE A 221 -14.49 -36.76 22.93
CA ILE A 221 -13.71 -36.94 24.17
C ILE A 221 -14.37 -36.17 25.32
N LEU A 222 -14.91 -34.98 25.05
CA LEU A 222 -15.56 -34.13 26.05
C LEU A 222 -16.88 -34.71 26.54
N VAL A 223 -17.59 -35.44 25.67
CA VAL A 223 -18.80 -36.18 26.03
C VAL A 223 -18.44 -37.41 26.86
N GLU A 224 -17.42 -38.18 26.44
CA GLU A 224 -16.94 -39.37 27.17
C GLU A 224 -16.48 -39.02 28.60
N THR A 225 -15.81 -37.89 28.76
CA THR A 225 -15.33 -37.39 30.06
C THR A 225 -16.41 -36.69 30.89
N GLY A 226 -17.63 -36.52 30.35
CA GLY A 226 -18.73 -35.82 31.03
C GLY A 226 -18.51 -34.30 31.19
N ALA A 227 -17.53 -33.72 30.52
CA ALA A 227 -17.22 -32.29 30.58
C ALA A 227 -18.26 -31.42 29.86
N ILE A 228 -18.99 -32.00 28.89
CA ILE A 228 -20.12 -31.39 28.18
C ILE A 228 -21.30 -32.35 28.27
N SER A 229 -22.45 -31.87 28.75
CA SER A 229 -23.70 -32.64 28.69
C SER A 229 -24.17 -32.74 27.24
N ASP A 230 -24.53 -33.94 26.78
CA ASP A 230 -25.15 -34.19 25.47
C ASP A 230 -26.58 -33.63 25.44
N SER A 231 -26.72 -32.31 25.44
CA SER A 231 -27.96 -31.63 25.09
C SER A 231 -27.88 -31.18 23.64
N ARG A 232 -27.90 -32.14 22.70
CA ARG A 232 -28.58 -31.82 21.44
C ARG A 232 -30.07 -31.72 21.81
N PRO A 233 -30.77 -30.63 21.46
CA PRO A 233 -32.22 -30.60 21.60
C PRO A 233 -32.75 -31.77 20.77
N THR A 234 -33.31 -32.77 21.43
CA THR A 234 -34.09 -33.80 20.74
C THR A 234 -35.22 -33.07 20.01
N PRO A 235 -35.42 -33.28 18.69
CA PRO A 235 -36.59 -32.75 18.04
C PRO A 235 -37.80 -33.37 18.73
N SER A 236 -38.58 -32.54 19.42
CA SER A 236 -39.83 -32.96 20.03
C SER A 236 -40.74 -33.45 18.92
N LEU A 237 -40.87 -34.77 18.79
CA LEU A 237 -41.96 -35.40 18.07
C LEU A 237 -43.25 -35.05 18.83
N SER A 238 -43.93 -34.01 18.36
CA SER A 238 -45.30 -33.71 18.73
C SER A 238 -46.21 -34.78 18.13
N THR A 239 -46.76 -35.63 19.00
CA THR A 239 -47.93 -36.48 18.75
C THR A 239 -49.19 -35.64 18.62
#